data_AF-A0A820BI77-F1
#
_entry.id   AF-A0A820BI77-F1
#
_cell.length_a   1.000
_cell.length_b   1.000
_cell.length_c   1.000
_cell.angle_alpha   90.00
_cell.angle_beta   90.00
_cell.angle_gamma   90.00
#
_symmetry.space_group_name_H-M   'P 1'
#
loop_
_entity.id
_entity.type
_entity.pdbx_description
1 polymer ?
#
loop_
_entity_poly.entity_id
_entity_poly.type
_entity_poly.pdbx_seq_one_letter_code
_entity_poly.pdbx_strand_id
1 'polypeptide(L)'
;DDNVNDLTNTHNGTFVGNLSFTMGYIGRAIQCSGTAYINTSYIDFYRRSFTIELWFYIHNRTSGNIDLLGECMHGNTDTCLHLGLSGGSAPYMGFYNDDSVGSSSIVNYQWYHIAFVYNNTARQRQIYVNGLLENITLPNSLSPTGYLGQSGQIIICKSIHWPLNSITYMNQIFVTQRAKTANEILNDATLIAYYSFDCGSILDSGPNLLQSIAVGQTMITGRVKDALLFNSTSAYFRTSSFMTFGIANQSFSIALWMKPMNLRGILIHISNQSTGDGWCMPLLGFNSSGILIAQSSSLIIVVSTFPLNVWTHIVQTFSIQNGLQLYINGTLYQTVVGAPMIPPYQSMYVSIGSQQMGGSSCMWGTIEPHSYAGAVDELRIYNRQITTAEIAIISS
;
A
#
# COMPACT_ATOMS: atom_id res chain seq x y z
N ASP A 1 12.63 -4.91 -9.76
CA ASP A 1 13.17 -5.61 -10.95
C ASP A 1 14.48 -4.98 -11.44
N ASP A 2 15.18 -4.17 -10.61
CA ASP A 2 16.52 -3.62 -10.85
C ASP A 2 16.69 -2.95 -12.23
N ASN A 3 15.62 -2.36 -12.76
CA ASN A 3 15.66 -1.55 -13.98
C ASN A 3 14.83 -0.26 -13.80
N VAL A 4 14.83 0.58 -14.83
CA VAL A 4 14.15 1.88 -14.86
C VAL A 4 13.16 1.96 -16.02
N ASN A 5 12.72 0.82 -16.54
CA ASN A 5 11.71 0.77 -17.59
C ASN A 5 10.35 1.11 -16.98
N ASP A 6 9.54 1.86 -17.72
CA ASP A 6 8.16 2.08 -17.31
C ASP A 6 7.33 0.84 -17.63
N LEU A 7 6.28 0.61 -16.84
CA LEU A 7 5.43 -0.58 -16.98
C LEU A 7 4.68 -0.63 -18.33
N THR A 8 4.49 0.51 -18.97
CA THR A 8 3.82 0.65 -20.27
C THR A 8 4.78 0.70 -21.46
N ASN A 9 6.10 0.69 -21.21
CA ASN A 9 7.16 0.75 -22.22
C ASN A 9 7.06 2.00 -23.15
N THR A 10 6.63 3.14 -22.59
CA THR A 10 6.37 4.42 -23.28
C THR A 10 7.32 5.55 -22.88
N HIS A 11 7.78 5.53 -21.63
CA HIS A 11 8.56 6.55 -20.95
C HIS A 11 9.72 5.92 -20.16
N ASN A 12 10.34 4.87 -20.70
CA ASN A 12 11.50 4.21 -20.10
C ASN A 12 12.59 5.21 -19.68
N GLY A 13 13.12 4.98 -18.48
CA GLY A 13 14.24 5.72 -17.94
C GLY A 13 15.57 5.30 -18.57
N THR A 14 16.52 6.22 -18.55
CA THR A 14 17.92 5.97 -18.88
C THR A 14 18.79 6.47 -17.73
N PHE A 15 19.78 5.66 -17.34
CA PHE A 15 20.72 6.05 -16.30
C PHE A 15 21.70 7.10 -16.81
N VAL A 16 21.95 8.13 -16.00
CA VAL A 16 23.06 9.06 -16.17
C VAL A 16 23.94 8.98 -14.93
N GLY A 17 25.16 8.46 -15.08
CA GLY A 17 26.03 8.11 -13.96
C GLY A 17 25.72 6.73 -13.37
N ASN A 18 26.24 6.47 -12.17
CA ASN A 18 26.10 5.17 -11.50
C ASN A 18 25.07 5.26 -10.37
N LEU A 19 23.86 4.75 -10.62
CA LEU A 19 22.85 4.52 -9.59
C LEU A 19 22.88 3.05 -9.14
N SER A 20 22.57 2.81 -7.87
CA SER A 20 22.46 1.46 -7.31
C SER A 20 21.03 1.17 -6.86
N PHE A 21 20.71 -0.10 -6.69
CA PHE A 21 19.45 -0.55 -6.13
C PHE A 21 19.65 -1.14 -4.73
N THR A 22 18.70 -0.90 -3.84
CA THR A 22 18.64 -1.47 -2.48
C THR A 22 17.26 -2.06 -2.19
N MET A 23 17.05 -2.61 -1.00
CA MET A 23 15.71 -3.02 -0.56
C MET A 23 14.79 -1.80 -0.43
N GLY A 24 13.65 -1.84 -1.13
CA GLY A 24 12.67 -0.77 -1.16
C GLY A 24 11.56 -0.92 -0.13
N TYR A 25 10.56 -0.03 -0.22
CA TYR A 25 9.30 -0.20 0.48
C TYR A 25 8.65 -1.53 0.05
N ILE A 26 8.60 -1.77 -1.26
CA ILE A 26 8.29 -3.04 -1.91
C ILE A 26 9.43 -3.43 -2.86
N GLY A 27 9.97 -4.64 -2.68
CA GLY A 27 11.02 -5.17 -3.55
C GLY A 27 12.29 -4.33 -3.54
N ARG A 28 12.57 -3.65 -4.66
CA ARG A 28 13.83 -2.94 -4.92
C ARG A 28 13.58 -1.43 -5.11
N ALA A 29 14.35 -0.60 -4.41
CA ALA A 29 14.34 0.86 -4.55
C ALA A 29 15.62 1.35 -5.23
N ILE A 30 15.50 2.43 -5.98
CA ILE A 30 16.66 3.17 -6.51
C ILE A 30 17.29 3.95 -5.35
N GLN A 31 18.61 3.88 -5.22
CA GLN A 31 19.39 4.70 -4.32
C GLN A 31 19.94 5.91 -5.08
N CYS A 32 19.37 7.08 -4.81
CA CYS A 32 19.81 8.37 -5.31
C CYS A 32 20.89 8.93 -4.41
N SER A 33 22.06 9.23 -4.97
CA SER A 33 23.12 9.95 -4.30
C SER A 33 24.01 10.70 -5.30
N GLY A 34 24.55 11.84 -4.85
CA GLY A 34 25.47 12.63 -5.66
C GLY A 34 24.82 13.21 -6.92
N THR A 35 25.49 13.05 -8.06
CA THR A 35 25.08 13.67 -9.33
C THR A 35 24.43 12.70 -10.32
N ALA A 36 24.26 11.43 -9.94
CA ALA A 36 23.66 10.42 -10.80
C ALA A 36 22.13 10.54 -10.78
N TYR A 37 21.50 10.34 -11.94
CA TYR A 37 20.06 10.53 -12.11
C TYR A 37 19.47 9.62 -13.18
N ILE A 38 18.15 9.55 -13.22
CA ILE A 38 17.41 8.87 -14.28
C ILE A 38 16.74 9.93 -15.14
N ASN A 39 16.80 9.73 -16.44
CA ASN A 39 16.21 10.61 -17.43
C ASN A 39 15.16 9.86 -18.24
N THR A 40 13.95 10.38 -18.34
CA THR A 40 12.87 9.80 -19.16
C THR A 40 12.56 10.70 -20.36
N SER A 41 11.55 10.34 -21.15
CA SER A 41 10.96 11.25 -22.14
C SER A 41 10.05 12.29 -21.48
N TYR A 42 9.76 13.37 -22.22
CA TYR A 42 8.78 14.41 -21.86
C TYR A 42 7.39 13.82 -21.66
N ILE A 43 6.65 14.30 -20.65
CA ILE A 43 5.23 14.01 -20.47
C ILE A 43 4.45 15.32 -20.55
N ASP A 44 3.48 15.37 -21.47
CA ASP A 44 2.71 16.60 -21.68
C ASP A 44 1.78 16.91 -20.51
N PHE A 45 2.20 17.86 -19.66
CA PHE A 45 1.40 18.44 -18.58
C PHE A 45 0.89 19.86 -18.88
N TYR A 46 1.19 20.41 -20.07
CA TYR A 46 0.82 21.77 -20.45
C TYR A 46 -0.70 21.99 -20.31
N ARG A 47 -1.11 22.86 -19.38
CA ARG A 47 -2.53 23.15 -19.09
C ARG A 47 -3.37 21.89 -18.83
N ARG A 48 -2.79 20.87 -18.20
CA ARG A 48 -3.45 19.60 -17.87
C ARG A 48 -3.39 19.32 -16.38
N SER A 49 -4.38 18.61 -15.88
CA SER A 49 -4.33 18.05 -14.53
C SER A 49 -3.43 16.83 -14.51
N PHE A 50 -2.71 16.62 -13.41
CA PHE A 50 -1.86 15.44 -13.24
C PHE A 50 -1.69 15.07 -11.78
N THR A 51 -1.21 13.86 -11.55
CA THR A 51 -0.80 13.34 -10.25
C THR A 51 0.54 12.64 -10.42
N ILE A 52 1.51 12.97 -9.57
CA ILE A 52 2.75 12.20 -9.44
C ILE A 52 2.88 11.73 -8.00
N GLU A 53 3.13 10.45 -7.82
CA GLU A 53 3.24 9.81 -6.51
C GLU A 53 4.41 8.84 -6.47
N LEU A 54 4.97 8.65 -5.28
CA LEU A 54 6.09 7.74 -5.05
C LEU A 54 6.22 7.39 -3.57
N TRP A 55 6.88 6.25 -3.32
CA TRP A 55 7.49 5.96 -2.03
C TRP A 55 8.91 6.50 -1.99
N PHE A 56 9.26 7.21 -0.92
CA PHE A 56 10.64 7.67 -0.70
C PHE A 56 11.09 7.48 0.75
N TYR A 57 12.40 7.34 0.94
CA TYR A 57 13.06 7.25 2.24
C TYR A 57 14.30 8.14 2.23
N ILE A 58 14.48 8.95 3.27
CA ILE A 58 15.67 9.79 3.41
C ILE A 58 16.59 9.20 4.47
N HIS A 59 17.79 8.80 4.06
CA HIS A 59 18.78 8.25 4.98
C HIS A 59 19.55 9.36 5.69
N ASN A 60 20.10 10.32 4.96
CA ASN A 60 20.76 11.48 5.55
C ASN A 60 20.33 12.76 4.83
N ARG A 61 19.76 13.68 5.60
CA ARG A 61 19.40 15.01 5.11
C ARG A 61 20.57 15.98 5.22
N THR A 62 20.70 16.85 4.23
CA THR A 62 21.51 18.08 4.30
C THR A 62 20.60 19.31 4.28
N SER A 63 21.13 20.48 4.67
CA SER A 63 20.37 21.74 4.56
C SER A 63 20.14 22.14 3.10
N GLY A 64 18.98 22.75 2.83
CA GLY A 64 18.61 23.23 1.50
C GLY A 64 17.53 22.38 0.84
N ASN A 65 17.06 22.83 -0.33
CA ASN A 65 15.99 22.15 -1.06
C ASN A 65 16.48 20.83 -1.66
N ILE A 66 15.61 19.82 -1.67
CA ILE A 66 15.83 18.51 -2.24
C ILE A 66 14.75 18.32 -3.31
N ASP A 67 15.11 18.10 -4.58
CA ASP A 67 14.13 17.64 -5.58
C ASP A 67 14.30 16.15 -5.76
N LEU A 68 13.19 15.44 -5.59
CA LEU A 68 13.09 14.02 -5.85
C LEU A 68 12.99 13.77 -7.35
N LEU A 69 12.12 14.56 -8.01
CA LEU A 69 11.93 14.53 -9.45
C LEU A 69 11.35 15.85 -9.97
N GLY A 70 11.45 16.06 -11.28
CA GLY A 70 10.86 17.23 -11.92
C GLY A 70 11.00 17.23 -13.43
N GLU A 71 10.40 18.21 -14.08
CA GLU A 71 10.50 18.49 -15.51
C GLU A 71 10.70 20.00 -15.71
N CYS A 72 11.51 20.43 -16.68
CA CYS A 72 11.74 21.85 -16.89
C CYS A 72 12.02 22.20 -18.34
N MET A 73 11.25 23.16 -18.86
CA MET A 73 11.46 23.75 -20.17
C MET A 73 12.58 24.80 -20.13
N HIS A 74 12.44 25.79 -19.25
CA HIS A 74 13.41 26.87 -19.01
C HIS A 74 13.13 27.54 -17.66
N GLY A 75 14.12 28.16 -17.01
CA GLY A 75 13.93 28.81 -15.70
C GLY A 75 13.09 30.09 -15.74
N ASN A 76 11.78 29.96 -15.96
CA ASN A 76 10.77 31.03 -15.89
C ASN A 76 9.54 30.53 -15.12
N THR A 77 8.73 31.47 -14.63
CA THR A 77 7.49 31.17 -13.90
C THR A 77 6.59 30.23 -14.68
N ASP A 78 6.00 29.28 -13.97
CA ASP A 78 5.06 28.26 -14.46
C ASP A 78 5.63 27.19 -15.41
N THR A 79 6.94 27.18 -15.71
CA THR A 79 7.52 26.32 -16.75
C THR A 79 8.46 25.22 -16.28
N CYS A 80 8.68 25.08 -14.97
CA CYS A 80 9.46 23.99 -14.39
C CYS A 80 8.76 23.37 -13.19
N LEU A 81 8.45 22.08 -13.30
CA LEU A 81 7.88 21.25 -12.26
C LEU A 81 9.00 20.77 -11.32
N HIS A 82 8.89 21.08 -10.03
CA HIS A 82 9.80 20.65 -8.98
C HIS A 82 9.03 19.93 -7.89
N LEU A 83 9.39 18.68 -7.60
CA LEU A 83 8.75 17.90 -6.55
C LEU A 83 9.81 17.42 -5.56
N GLY A 84 9.63 17.71 -4.29
CA GLY A 84 10.54 17.22 -3.26
C GLY A 84 10.33 17.88 -1.90
N LEU A 85 11.42 18.25 -1.23
CA LEU A 85 11.41 18.88 0.10
C LEU A 85 12.08 20.26 0.12
N SER A 86 11.32 21.28 0.53
CA SER A 86 11.79 22.64 0.80
C SER A 86 12.45 22.71 2.17
N GLY A 87 13.59 23.40 2.26
CA GLY A 87 14.44 23.41 3.45
C GLY A 87 14.92 22.02 3.90
N GLY A 88 14.75 21.01 3.03
CA GLY A 88 15.08 19.61 3.24
C GLY A 88 14.03 18.83 4.04
N SER A 89 12.97 19.45 4.54
CA SER A 89 11.99 18.77 5.40
C SER A 89 10.54 18.94 4.97
N ALA A 90 10.17 20.09 4.42
CA ALA A 90 8.79 20.41 4.12
C ALA A 90 8.43 19.93 2.71
N PRO A 91 7.45 19.05 2.52
CA PRO A 91 7.11 18.58 1.17
C PRO A 91 6.65 19.76 0.30
N TYR A 92 7.11 19.82 -0.94
CA TYR A 92 6.80 20.94 -1.82
C TYR A 92 6.63 20.53 -3.28
N MET A 93 5.80 21.30 -3.97
CA MET A 93 5.51 21.23 -5.39
C MET A 93 5.64 22.63 -5.97
N GLY A 94 6.55 22.82 -6.92
CA GLY A 94 6.81 24.10 -7.55
C GLY A 94 6.57 24.08 -9.05
N PHE A 95 6.05 25.19 -9.59
CA PHE A 95 6.06 25.46 -11.03
C PHE A 95 7.11 26.50 -11.45
N TYR A 96 8.11 26.75 -10.59
CA TYR A 96 9.08 27.84 -10.67
C TYR A 96 8.44 29.19 -10.34
N ASN A 97 8.89 29.85 -9.27
CA ASN A 97 8.30 31.09 -8.72
C ASN A 97 6.79 31.02 -8.40
N ASP A 98 6.18 29.84 -8.51
CA ASP A 98 4.79 29.53 -8.16
C ASP A 98 4.78 28.23 -7.36
N ASP A 99 5.39 28.30 -6.18
CA ASP A 99 5.66 27.15 -5.34
C ASP A 99 4.58 26.96 -4.28
N SER A 100 4.34 25.70 -3.94
CA SER A 100 3.43 25.25 -2.90
C SER A 100 4.24 24.42 -1.91
N VAL A 101 4.31 24.87 -0.66
CA VAL A 101 5.11 24.21 0.39
C VAL A 101 4.17 23.79 1.52
N GLY A 102 4.30 22.54 1.97
CA GLY A 102 3.61 22.03 3.14
C GLY A 102 4.25 22.49 4.46
N SER A 103 3.60 22.14 5.55
CA SER A 103 4.01 22.49 6.92
C SER A 103 4.63 21.31 7.69
N SER A 104 4.29 20.08 7.28
CA SER A 104 4.81 18.87 7.89
C SER A 104 6.33 18.76 7.73
N SER A 105 6.98 18.22 8.77
CA SER A 105 8.40 17.92 8.73
C SER A 105 8.62 16.43 8.46
N ILE A 106 9.09 16.12 7.25
CA ILE A 106 9.59 14.79 6.91
C ILE A 106 10.86 14.52 7.72
N VAL A 107 10.87 13.40 8.44
CA VAL A 107 12.01 12.95 9.25
C VAL A 107 12.79 11.85 8.54
N ASN A 108 14.05 11.70 8.94
CA ASN A 108 14.93 10.69 8.36
C ASN A 108 14.53 9.27 8.82
N TYR A 109 15.06 8.28 8.11
CA TYR A 109 15.03 6.87 8.45
C TYR A 109 13.66 6.18 8.40
N GLN A 110 12.71 6.72 7.64
CA GLN A 110 11.43 6.06 7.39
C GLN A 110 10.91 6.29 5.98
N TRP A 111 10.08 5.35 5.52
CA TRP A 111 9.39 5.42 4.25
C TRP A 111 8.17 6.33 4.36
N TYR A 112 7.95 7.12 3.33
CA TYR A 112 6.77 7.94 3.13
C TYR A 112 6.20 7.71 1.75
N HIS A 113 4.87 7.63 1.66
CA HIS A 113 4.18 7.86 0.40
C HIS A 113 3.95 9.35 0.24
N ILE A 114 4.32 9.93 -0.89
CA ILE A 114 4.02 11.33 -1.21
C ILE A 114 3.32 11.40 -2.55
N ALA A 115 2.29 12.22 -2.63
CA ALA A 115 1.59 12.50 -3.87
C ALA A 115 1.42 13.99 -4.09
N PHE A 116 1.66 14.41 -5.32
CA PHE A 116 1.54 15.77 -5.81
C PHE A 116 0.46 15.81 -6.86
N VAL A 117 -0.67 16.45 -6.53
CA VAL A 117 -1.85 16.52 -7.40
C VAL A 117 -2.01 17.96 -7.86
N TYR A 118 -2.03 18.16 -9.18
CA TYR A 118 -2.42 19.42 -9.79
C TYR A 118 -3.76 19.29 -10.49
N ASN A 119 -4.73 20.08 -10.06
CA ASN A 119 -6.01 20.23 -10.73
C ASN A 119 -5.99 21.52 -11.56
N ASN A 120 -5.89 21.39 -12.89
CA ASN A 120 -5.79 22.54 -13.78
C ASN A 120 -7.10 23.32 -13.90
N THR A 121 -8.26 22.69 -13.75
CA THR A 121 -9.56 23.36 -13.80
C THR A 121 -9.75 24.28 -12.59
N ALA A 122 -9.40 23.79 -11.40
CA ALA A 122 -9.48 24.55 -10.16
C ALA A 122 -8.23 25.40 -9.87
N ARG A 123 -7.14 25.17 -10.63
CA ARG A 123 -5.82 25.76 -10.42
C ARG A 123 -5.28 25.51 -9.02
N GLN A 124 -5.51 24.29 -8.53
CA GLN A 124 -5.13 23.87 -7.19
C GLN A 124 -3.93 22.94 -7.24
N ARG A 125 -2.92 23.21 -6.41
CA ARG A 125 -1.83 22.28 -6.12
C ARG A 125 -2.09 21.65 -4.77
N GLN A 126 -2.04 20.34 -4.69
CA GLN A 126 -2.27 19.59 -3.48
C GLN A 126 -1.08 18.66 -3.22
N ILE A 127 -0.69 18.58 -1.95
CA ILE A 127 0.40 17.72 -1.48
C ILE A 127 -0.22 16.78 -0.47
N TYR A 128 0.00 15.49 -0.65
CA TYR A 128 -0.43 14.44 0.25
C TYR A 128 0.78 13.70 0.82
N VAL A 129 0.73 13.37 2.10
CA VAL A 129 1.74 12.56 2.78
C VAL A 129 1.04 11.38 3.44
N ASN A 130 1.51 10.16 3.17
CA ASN A 130 0.93 8.90 3.65
C ASN A 130 -0.57 8.78 3.37
N GLY A 131 -1.01 9.27 2.22
CA GLY A 131 -2.40 9.21 1.77
C GLY A 131 -3.28 10.36 2.29
N LEU A 132 -2.79 11.20 3.21
CA LEU A 132 -3.55 12.28 3.82
C LEU A 132 -3.18 13.63 3.19
N LEU A 133 -4.19 14.48 2.97
CA LEU A 133 -3.96 15.84 2.46
C LEU A 133 -3.15 16.63 3.48
N GLU A 134 -1.98 17.11 3.06
CA GLU A 134 -1.11 17.94 3.88
C GLU A 134 -1.24 19.42 3.51
N ASN A 135 -1.22 19.75 2.22
CA ASN A 135 -1.35 21.13 1.78
C ASN A 135 -2.23 21.25 0.55
N ILE A 136 -2.99 22.34 0.49
CA ILE A 136 -3.71 22.77 -0.70
C ILE A 136 -3.43 24.24 -0.96
N THR A 137 -2.77 24.53 -2.07
CA THR A 137 -2.54 25.89 -2.54
C THR A 137 -3.58 26.24 -3.59
N LEU A 138 -4.35 27.29 -3.29
CA LEU A 138 -5.38 27.85 -4.17
C LEU A 138 -4.75 28.80 -5.20
N PRO A 139 -5.43 29.07 -6.34
CA PRO A 139 -4.96 30.06 -7.30
C PRO A 139 -4.78 31.43 -6.64
N ASN A 140 -3.69 32.10 -6.98
CA ASN A 140 -3.38 33.45 -6.54
C ASN A 140 -2.88 34.30 -7.73
N SER A 141 -2.64 35.59 -7.52
CA SER A 141 -2.20 36.52 -8.59
C SER A 141 -0.83 36.17 -9.20
N LEU A 142 -0.03 35.34 -8.53
CA LEU A 142 1.26 34.84 -9.03
C LEU A 142 1.10 33.55 -9.86
N SER A 143 -0.08 32.91 -9.84
CA SER A 143 -0.45 31.72 -10.63
C SER A 143 -1.66 31.96 -11.58
N PRO A 144 -1.62 33.00 -12.44
CA PRO A 144 -2.72 33.30 -13.35
C PRO A 144 -2.80 32.32 -14.53
N THR A 145 -1.84 31.40 -14.66
CA THR A 145 -1.73 30.48 -15.79
C THR A 145 -1.65 29.02 -15.40
N GLY A 146 -1.10 28.69 -14.23
CA GLY A 146 -0.86 27.29 -13.84
C GLY A 146 0.28 26.69 -14.64
N TYR A 147 0.48 25.36 -14.66
CA TYR A 147 1.64 24.80 -15.35
C TYR A 147 1.63 25.03 -16.88
N LEU A 148 2.72 25.62 -17.39
CA LEU A 148 2.95 26.05 -18.77
C LEU A 148 4.15 25.35 -19.45
N GLY A 149 4.83 24.41 -18.80
CA GLY A 149 5.91 23.66 -19.43
C GLY A 149 5.42 22.87 -20.66
N GLN A 150 6.14 22.98 -21.77
CA GLN A 150 5.81 22.33 -23.07
C GLN A 150 6.90 21.37 -23.56
N SER A 151 8.00 21.27 -22.82
CA SER A 151 9.15 20.42 -23.12
C SER A 151 9.98 20.24 -21.86
N GLY A 152 10.98 19.36 -21.94
CA GLY A 152 11.81 19.00 -20.80
C GLY A 152 11.65 17.52 -20.52
N GLN A 153 12.72 16.88 -20.09
CA GLN A 153 12.65 15.47 -19.69
C GLN A 153 12.26 15.40 -18.22
N ILE A 154 11.54 14.34 -17.81
CA ILE A 154 11.43 14.07 -16.38
C ILE A 154 12.77 13.52 -15.90
N ILE A 155 13.29 14.20 -14.89
CA ILE A 155 14.53 13.84 -14.22
C ILE A 155 14.16 13.34 -12.83
N ILE A 156 14.70 12.18 -12.45
CA ILE A 156 14.51 11.54 -11.15
C ILE A 156 15.88 11.42 -10.47
N CYS A 157 15.95 11.55 -9.15
CA CYS A 157 17.19 11.57 -8.38
C CYS A 157 18.08 12.81 -8.64
N LYS A 158 17.50 13.94 -9.08
CA LYS A 158 18.27 15.17 -9.27
C LYS A 158 17.35 16.37 -9.31
N SER A 159 17.81 17.48 -8.75
CA SER A 159 17.16 18.77 -8.95
C SER A 159 17.57 19.42 -10.26
N ILE A 160 16.61 20.10 -10.86
CA ILE A 160 16.78 20.91 -12.06
C ILE A 160 17.60 22.18 -11.74
N HIS A 161 17.62 22.61 -10.49
CA HIS A 161 18.32 23.83 -10.04
C HIS A 161 19.42 23.56 -8.99
N TRP A 162 19.33 22.45 -8.26
CA TRP A 162 20.22 22.13 -7.14
C TRP A 162 20.76 20.69 -7.26
N PRO A 163 21.90 20.35 -6.64
CA PRO A 163 22.34 18.96 -6.55
C PRO A 163 21.56 18.21 -5.46
N LEU A 164 21.34 16.90 -5.64
CA LEU A 164 20.91 16.04 -4.53
C LEU A 164 22.08 15.87 -3.55
N ASN A 165 21.96 16.53 -2.40
CA ASN A 165 22.95 16.45 -1.33
C ASN A 165 22.54 15.42 -0.25
N SER A 166 21.64 14.49 -0.56
CA SER A 166 21.14 13.45 0.35
C SER A 166 21.26 12.07 -0.26
N ILE A 167 21.33 11.05 0.59
CA ILE A 167 21.05 9.67 0.21
C ILE A 167 19.54 9.46 0.37
N THR A 168 18.87 9.28 -0.75
CA THR A 168 17.42 9.10 -0.83
C THR A 168 17.12 7.82 -1.59
N TYR A 169 16.23 6.98 -1.05
CA TYR A 169 15.72 5.82 -1.76
C TYR A 169 14.34 6.13 -2.33
N MET A 170 14.08 5.72 -3.57
CA MET A 170 12.78 5.89 -4.22
C MET A 170 12.26 4.58 -4.80
N ASN A 171 10.96 4.36 -4.70
CA ASN A 171 10.30 3.12 -5.11
C ASN A 171 8.88 3.44 -5.59
N GLN A 172 8.37 2.65 -6.55
CA GLN A 172 7.01 2.78 -7.11
C GLN A 172 6.61 4.21 -7.49
N ILE A 173 7.30 4.81 -8.46
CA ILE A 173 6.96 6.13 -8.99
C ILE A 173 5.81 5.95 -10.00
N PHE A 174 4.67 6.60 -9.76
CA PHE A 174 3.56 6.62 -10.69
C PHE A 174 3.27 8.04 -11.18
N VAL A 175 2.99 8.14 -12.47
CA VAL A 175 2.57 9.38 -13.13
C VAL A 175 1.21 9.15 -13.77
N THR A 176 0.23 9.97 -13.42
CA THR A 176 -1.13 9.90 -13.95
C THR A 176 -1.50 11.27 -14.55
N GLN A 177 -1.96 11.30 -15.81
CA GLN A 177 -2.37 12.55 -16.50
C GLN A 177 -3.79 13.01 -16.13
N ARG A 178 -4.17 12.87 -14.86
CA ARG A 178 -5.36 13.47 -14.25
C ARG A 178 -5.11 13.76 -12.78
N ALA A 179 -5.93 14.64 -12.21
CA ALA A 179 -5.97 14.81 -10.76
C ALA A 179 -6.66 13.58 -10.13
N LYS A 180 -5.96 12.86 -9.26
CA LYS A 180 -6.54 11.82 -8.42
C LYS A 180 -7.32 12.46 -7.25
N THR A 181 -8.36 11.78 -6.80
CA THR A 181 -9.14 12.14 -5.61
C THR A 181 -8.38 11.75 -4.34
N ALA A 182 -8.74 12.38 -3.21
CA ALA A 182 -8.15 12.02 -1.91
C ALA A 182 -8.32 10.54 -1.55
N ASN A 183 -9.44 9.90 -1.94
CA ASN A 183 -9.66 8.47 -1.69
C ASN A 183 -8.75 7.58 -2.53
N GLU A 184 -8.47 7.96 -3.78
CA GLU A 184 -7.51 7.23 -4.61
C GLU A 184 -6.11 7.32 -4.00
N ILE A 185 -5.66 8.52 -3.64
CA ILE A 185 -4.35 8.73 -2.99
C ILE A 185 -4.24 7.99 -1.66
N LEU A 186 -5.31 7.98 -0.87
CA LEU A 186 -5.35 7.22 0.37
C LEU A 186 -5.24 5.73 0.11
N ASN A 187 -5.94 5.20 -0.89
CA ASN A 187 -5.82 3.79 -1.27
C ASN A 187 -4.42 3.45 -1.76
N ASP A 188 -3.82 4.26 -2.63
CA ASP A 188 -2.47 4.04 -3.16
C ASP A 188 -1.42 3.98 -2.03
N ALA A 189 -1.60 4.78 -0.99
CA ALA A 189 -0.71 4.82 0.17
C ALA A 189 -0.95 3.70 1.21
N THR A 190 -2.15 3.12 1.27
CA THR A 190 -2.58 2.32 2.43
C THR A 190 -3.13 0.94 2.13
N LEU A 191 -3.55 0.68 0.89
CA LEU A 191 -3.89 -0.67 0.42
C LEU A 191 -2.58 -1.40 0.12
N ILE A 192 -2.25 -2.38 0.97
CA ILE A 192 -1.04 -3.19 0.80
C ILE A 192 -1.24 -4.20 -0.32
N ALA A 193 -2.39 -4.88 -0.33
CA ALA A 193 -2.68 -5.91 -1.31
C ALA A 193 -4.18 -6.03 -1.55
N TYR A 194 -4.54 -6.34 -2.79
CA TYR A 194 -5.89 -6.68 -3.20
C TYR A 194 -5.87 -7.88 -4.15
N TYR A 195 -6.56 -8.96 -3.80
CA TYR A 195 -6.69 -10.13 -4.64
C TYR A 195 -8.17 -10.34 -4.97
N SER A 196 -8.54 -10.06 -6.21
CA SER A 196 -9.89 -10.36 -6.71
C SER A 196 -10.10 -11.84 -6.98
N PHE A 197 -9.04 -12.59 -7.26
CA PHE A 197 -9.09 -14.00 -7.70
C PHE A 197 -9.85 -14.27 -9.01
N ASP A 198 -10.37 -13.22 -9.67
CA ASP A 198 -10.91 -13.22 -11.02
C ASP A 198 -10.04 -14.02 -12.00
N CYS A 199 -10.66 -14.88 -12.80
CA CYS A 199 -9.99 -15.72 -13.80
C CYS A 199 -8.85 -16.59 -13.23
N GLY A 200 -8.88 -16.87 -11.93
CA GLY A 200 -7.84 -17.62 -11.22
C GLY A 200 -6.53 -16.86 -11.01
N SER A 201 -6.56 -15.54 -11.15
CA SER A 201 -5.42 -14.69 -10.88
C SER A 201 -5.03 -14.75 -9.41
N ILE A 202 -3.75 -15.00 -9.14
CA ILE A 202 -3.15 -14.84 -7.81
C ILE A 202 -2.27 -13.60 -7.71
N LEU A 203 -2.35 -12.75 -8.74
CA LEU A 203 -1.63 -11.48 -8.80
C LEU A 203 -2.35 -10.45 -7.94
N ASP A 204 -1.57 -9.66 -7.22
CA ASP A 204 -2.07 -8.49 -6.51
C ASP A 204 -2.59 -7.47 -7.53
N SER A 205 -3.90 -7.23 -7.47
CA SER A 205 -4.65 -6.23 -8.24
C SER A 205 -4.62 -4.85 -7.57
N GLY A 206 -3.94 -4.73 -6.42
CA GLY A 206 -3.65 -3.47 -5.75
C GLY A 206 -2.39 -2.76 -6.30
N PRO A 207 -1.96 -1.67 -5.65
CA PRO A 207 -0.88 -0.82 -6.15
C PRO A 207 0.52 -1.45 -6.05
N ASN A 208 0.68 -2.56 -5.31
CA ASN A 208 1.99 -3.08 -4.92
C ASN A 208 2.48 -4.30 -5.70
N LEU A 209 1.62 -4.90 -6.53
CA LEU A 209 1.95 -6.03 -7.41
C LEU A 209 2.71 -7.15 -6.67
N LEU A 210 2.30 -7.44 -5.42
CA LEU A 210 2.96 -8.41 -4.57
C LEU A 210 2.94 -9.82 -5.18
N GLN A 211 4.03 -10.54 -4.96
CA GLN A 211 4.16 -11.94 -5.36
C GLN A 211 3.40 -12.87 -4.41
N SER A 212 2.64 -13.79 -5.01
CA SER A 212 1.84 -14.79 -4.29
C SER A 212 2.05 -16.19 -4.86
N ILE A 213 1.71 -17.19 -4.06
CA ILE A 213 1.71 -18.61 -4.43
C ILE A 213 0.35 -19.19 -4.03
N ALA A 214 -0.25 -20.01 -4.87
CA ALA A 214 -1.39 -20.84 -4.52
C ALA A 214 -1.13 -22.30 -4.88
N VAL A 215 -1.47 -23.22 -3.98
CA VAL A 215 -1.28 -24.66 -4.15
C VAL A 215 -2.58 -25.37 -3.78
N GLY A 216 -3.01 -26.33 -4.60
CA GLY A 216 -4.14 -27.21 -4.28
C GLY A 216 -5.52 -26.54 -4.21
N GLN A 217 -5.63 -25.25 -4.57
CA GLN A 217 -6.91 -24.57 -4.71
C GLN A 217 -7.62 -24.95 -6.02
N THR A 218 -8.94 -24.80 -6.05
CA THR A 218 -9.74 -24.85 -7.29
C THR A 218 -10.54 -23.58 -7.47
N MET A 219 -10.90 -23.25 -8.72
CA MET A 219 -11.71 -22.07 -9.02
C MET A 219 -13.20 -22.39 -8.96
N ILE A 220 -13.99 -21.47 -8.42
CA ILE A 220 -15.45 -21.50 -8.46
C ILE A 220 -16.00 -20.12 -8.81
N THR A 221 -17.30 -20.04 -9.08
CA THR A 221 -18.02 -18.75 -9.12
C THR A 221 -17.94 -18.07 -7.74
N GLY A 222 -17.38 -16.87 -7.74
CA GLY A 222 -17.16 -16.03 -6.58
C GLY A 222 -18.41 -15.26 -6.14
N ARG A 223 -18.22 -14.41 -5.13
CA ARG A 223 -19.15 -13.33 -4.83
C ARG A 223 -19.11 -12.28 -5.94
N VAL A 224 -17.91 -11.98 -6.44
CA VAL A 224 -17.62 -11.15 -7.59
C VAL A 224 -16.90 -12.02 -8.60
N LYS A 225 -17.56 -12.37 -9.72
CA LYS A 225 -17.03 -13.25 -10.78
C LYS A 225 -16.49 -14.60 -10.27
N ASP A 226 -15.20 -14.71 -9.94
CA ASP A 226 -14.51 -15.97 -9.59
C ASP A 226 -13.86 -15.91 -8.22
N ALA A 227 -13.72 -17.06 -7.55
CA ALA A 227 -13.11 -17.17 -6.22
C ALA A 227 -12.22 -18.41 -6.10
N LEU A 228 -11.30 -18.38 -5.12
CA LEU A 228 -10.52 -19.56 -4.74
C LEU A 228 -11.33 -20.44 -3.79
N LEU A 229 -11.43 -21.72 -4.10
CA LEU A 229 -11.98 -22.77 -3.25
C LEU A 229 -10.85 -23.62 -2.66
N PHE A 230 -10.80 -23.68 -1.33
CA PHE A 230 -9.94 -24.56 -0.55
C PHE A 230 -10.74 -25.78 -0.10
N ASN A 231 -10.49 -26.93 -0.70
CA ASN A 231 -11.23 -28.19 -0.45
C ASN A 231 -10.33 -29.36 -0.02
N SER A 232 -9.03 -29.13 0.16
CA SER A 232 -8.07 -30.12 0.65
C SER A 232 -7.29 -29.59 1.84
N THR A 233 -6.78 -30.49 2.67
CA THR A 233 -6.03 -30.12 3.88
C THR A 233 -4.69 -29.45 3.59
N SER A 234 -4.17 -29.59 2.37
CA SER A 234 -2.91 -28.98 1.91
C SER A 234 -3.12 -27.78 0.99
N ALA A 235 -4.36 -27.40 0.68
CA ALA A 235 -4.63 -26.25 -0.18
C ALA A 235 -4.33 -24.94 0.55
N TYR A 236 -3.53 -24.05 -0.06
CA TYR A 236 -3.27 -22.73 0.51
C TYR A 236 -3.04 -21.67 -0.56
N PHE A 237 -3.27 -20.42 -0.17
CA PHE A 237 -2.79 -19.23 -0.84
C PHE A 237 -1.85 -18.49 0.12
N ARG A 238 -0.69 -18.02 -0.34
CA ARG A 238 0.27 -17.27 0.47
C ARG A 238 0.81 -16.10 -0.32
N THR A 239 0.90 -14.95 0.33
CA THR A 239 1.57 -13.75 -0.15
C THR A 239 2.61 -13.29 0.87
N SER A 240 3.54 -12.44 0.45
CA SER A 240 4.73 -12.03 1.21
C SER A 240 4.95 -10.52 1.16
N SER A 241 5.99 -10.03 1.84
CA SER A 241 6.38 -8.61 1.86
C SER A 241 5.53 -7.71 2.73
N PHE A 242 4.90 -8.24 3.78
CA PHE A 242 4.08 -7.46 4.72
C PHE A 242 4.92 -6.98 5.93
N MET A 243 5.67 -5.89 5.77
CA MET A 243 6.38 -5.26 6.90
C MET A 243 5.43 -4.71 7.96
N THR A 244 4.23 -4.26 7.55
CA THR A 244 3.18 -3.73 8.44
C THR A 244 2.82 -4.70 9.56
N PHE A 245 2.64 -5.99 9.27
CA PHE A 245 2.37 -7.01 10.30
C PHE A 245 3.59 -7.34 11.17
N GLY A 246 4.77 -6.92 10.73
CA GLY A 246 6.04 -7.07 11.41
C GLY A 246 6.33 -6.02 12.46
N ILE A 247 5.58 -4.92 12.51
CA ILE A 247 5.87 -3.76 13.37
C ILE A 247 4.83 -3.69 14.50
N ALA A 248 5.30 -3.49 15.73
CA ALA A 248 4.42 -3.32 16.89
C ALA A 248 3.53 -2.09 16.72
N ASN A 249 2.32 -2.11 17.31
CA ASN A 249 1.36 -0.99 17.29
C ASN A 249 0.83 -0.59 15.90
N GLN A 250 1.16 -1.34 14.85
CA GLN A 250 0.71 -1.02 13.51
C GLN A 250 -0.79 -1.31 13.36
N SER A 251 -1.54 -0.30 12.92
CA SER A 251 -2.94 -0.49 12.58
C SER A 251 -3.06 -1.30 11.30
N PHE A 252 -4.12 -2.10 11.18
CA PHE A 252 -4.36 -2.89 9.98
C PHE A 252 -5.85 -3.13 9.75
N SER A 253 -6.20 -3.49 8.52
CA SER A 253 -7.51 -4.06 8.20
C SER A 253 -7.34 -5.22 7.22
N ILE A 254 -8.09 -6.30 7.43
CA ILE A 254 -8.22 -7.40 6.48
C ILE A 254 -9.70 -7.56 6.17
N ALA A 255 -10.05 -7.47 4.89
CA ALA A 255 -11.41 -7.62 4.39
C ALA A 255 -11.46 -8.73 3.34
N LEU A 256 -12.50 -9.55 3.37
CA LEU A 256 -12.74 -10.59 2.36
C LEU A 256 -14.19 -11.04 2.39
N TRP A 257 -14.62 -11.66 1.29
CA TRP A 257 -15.79 -12.53 1.28
C TRP A 257 -15.36 -13.97 1.55
N MET A 258 -16.09 -14.66 2.42
CA MET A 258 -15.87 -16.08 2.71
C MET A 258 -17.16 -16.89 2.57
N LYS A 259 -17.03 -18.14 2.11
CA LYS A 259 -18.12 -19.12 2.02
C LYS A 259 -17.63 -20.45 2.61
N PRO A 260 -17.73 -20.63 3.94
CA PRO A 260 -17.22 -21.82 4.61
C PRO A 260 -18.05 -23.06 4.26
N MET A 261 -17.39 -24.19 3.98
CA MET A 261 -18.03 -25.50 3.82
C MET A 261 -18.08 -26.28 5.14
N ASN A 262 -17.17 -25.97 6.06
CA ASN A 262 -17.22 -26.38 7.45
C ASN A 262 -16.80 -25.20 8.34
N LEU A 263 -17.08 -25.29 9.64
CA LEU A 263 -16.70 -24.26 10.62
C LEU A 263 -15.46 -24.73 11.40
N ARG A 264 -14.36 -25.04 10.72
CA ARG A 264 -13.11 -25.48 11.37
C ARG A 264 -11.88 -24.86 10.72
N GLY A 265 -10.84 -24.72 11.52
CA GLY A 265 -9.50 -24.37 11.03
C GLY A 265 -9.27 -22.89 10.81
N ILE A 266 -8.04 -22.61 10.40
CA ILE A 266 -7.48 -21.28 10.20
C ILE A 266 -7.86 -20.77 8.82
N LEU A 267 -8.58 -19.65 8.76
CA LEU A 267 -8.89 -18.96 7.52
C LEU A 267 -7.73 -18.06 7.11
N ILE A 268 -7.23 -17.21 8.00
CA ILE A 268 -6.10 -16.32 7.76
C ILE A 268 -5.10 -16.45 8.89
N HIS A 269 -3.83 -16.67 8.55
CA HIS A 269 -2.72 -16.52 9.50
C HIS A 269 -1.57 -15.72 8.91
N ILE A 270 -0.81 -15.13 9.82
CA ILE A 270 0.46 -14.48 9.51
C ILE A 270 1.62 -15.26 10.10
N SER A 271 2.75 -15.28 9.42
CA SER A 271 3.97 -15.96 9.88
C SER A 271 5.22 -15.21 9.43
N ASN A 272 6.32 -15.38 10.16
CA ASN A 272 7.60 -14.79 9.81
C ASN A 272 8.44 -15.70 8.89
N GLN A 273 7.97 -16.93 8.65
CA GLN A 273 8.54 -17.90 7.72
C GLN A 273 7.54 -18.28 6.64
N SER A 274 8.05 -18.62 5.45
CA SER A 274 7.21 -19.04 4.33
C SER A 274 6.43 -20.32 4.66
N THR A 275 6.99 -21.21 5.47
CA THR A 275 6.41 -22.50 5.87
C THR A 275 5.16 -22.43 6.75
N GLY A 276 4.76 -21.24 7.21
CA GLY A 276 3.56 -21.01 8.04
C GLY A 276 3.79 -21.13 9.55
N ASP A 277 5.02 -21.44 9.96
CA ASP A 277 5.46 -21.59 11.35
C ASP A 277 6.45 -20.49 11.78
N GLY A 278 7.30 -20.78 12.76
CA GLY A 278 8.16 -19.79 13.40
C GLY A 278 7.37 -18.91 14.37
N TRP A 279 7.56 -17.60 14.25
CA TRP A 279 6.61 -16.67 14.86
C TRP A 279 5.39 -16.62 13.94
N CYS A 280 4.23 -16.99 14.48
CA CYS A 280 3.00 -17.09 13.71
C CYS A 280 1.80 -16.69 14.57
N MET A 281 0.73 -16.24 13.90
CA MET A 281 -0.51 -15.79 14.54
C MET A 281 -1.69 -16.07 13.61
N PRO A 282 -2.61 -16.98 13.97
CA PRO A 282 -3.91 -17.08 13.33
C PRO A 282 -4.72 -15.82 13.66
N LEU A 283 -5.25 -15.13 12.65
CA LEU A 283 -6.04 -13.90 12.83
C LEU A 283 -7.54 -14.17 12.73
N LEU A 284 -7.95 -15.00 11.76
CA LEU A 284 -9.34 -15.39 11.53
C LEU A 284 -9.42 -16.90 11.32
N GLY A 285 -10.45 -17.51 11.87
CA GLY A 285 -10.72 -18.93 11.69
C GLY A 285 -11.77 -19.43 12.67
N PHE A 286 -11.93 -20.74 12.74
CA PHE A 286 -12.89 -21.38 13.63
C PHE A 286 -12.19 -22.23 14.66
N ASN A 287 -12.74 -22.28 15.87
CA ASN A 287 -12.33 -23.25 16.88
C ASN A 287 -13.01 -24.62 16.64
N SER A 288 -12.64 -25.62 17.43
CA SER A 288 -13.17 -26.99 17.32
C SER A 288 -14.68 -27.11 17.58
N SER A 289 -15.30 -26.08 18.14
CA SER A 289 -16.75 -26.00 18.41
C SER A 289 -17.52 -25.28 17.30
N GLY A 290 -16.88 -24.86 16.21
CA GLY A 290 -17.55 -24.15 15.12
C GLY A 290 -17.76 -22.66 15.34
N ILE A 291 -17.14 -22.08 16.37
CA ILE A 291 -17.24 -20.65 16.69
C ILE A 291 -16.21 -19.91 15.83
N LEU A 292 -16.65 -18.87 15.10
CA LEU A 292 -15.73 -17.98 14.40
C LEU A 292 -14.98 -17.13 15.43
N ILE A 293 -13.68 -17.08 15.29
CA ILE A 293 -12.76 -16.31 16.10
C ILE A 293 -12.10 -15.27 15.20
N ALA A 294 -12.15 -14.01 15.62
CA ALA A 294 -11.25 -12.97 15.16
C ALA A 294 -10.33 -12.60 16.31
N GLN A 295 -9.02 -12.80 16.14
CA GLN A 295 -8.04 -12.55 17.19
C GLN A 295 -6.84 -11.74 16.70
N SER A 296 -6.22 -11.02 17.63
CA SER A 296 -4.91 -10.39 17.46
C SER A 296 -4.22 -10.37 18.81
N SER A 297 -3.26 -11.28 19.00
CA SER A 297 -2.71 -11.56 20.32
C SER A 297 -3.83 -11.88 21.34
N SER A 298 -3.83 -11.26 22.51
CA SER A 298 -4.82 -11.48 23.57
C SER A 298 -6.23 -10.94 23.27
N LEU A 299 -6.39 -10.15 22.21
CA LEU A 299 -7.68 -9.61 21.78
C LEU A 299 -8.44 -10.69 21.02
N ILE A 300 -9.63 -11.05 21.51
CA ILE A 300 -10.43 -12.14 20.94
C ILE A 300 -11.89 -11.69 20.83
N ILE A 301 -12.45 -11.77 19.63
CA ILE A 301 -13.88 -11.63 19.34
C ILE A 301 -14.41 -13.00 18.93
N VAL A 302 -15.54 -13.39 19.49
CA VAL A 302 -16.18 -14.68 19.22
C VAL A 302 -17.56 -14.48 18.58
N VAL A 303 -17.84 -15.23 17.51
CA VAL A 303 -19.17 -15.28 16.87
C VAL A 303 -19.71 -16.68 17.01
N SER A 304 -20.73 -16.83 17.87
CA SER A 304 -21.26 -18.12 18.30
C SER A 304 -21.93 -18.92 17.18
N THR A 305 -22.39 -18.26 16.13
CA THR A 305 -23.08 -18.89 15.00
C THR A 305 -22.60 -18.27 13.70
N PHE A 306 -22.28 -19.11 12.73
CA PHE A 306 -21.84 -18.67 11.41
C PHE A 306 -22.50 -19.50 10.31
N PRO A 307 -23.02 -18.88 9.23
CA PRO A 307 -23.71 -19.63 8.19
C PRO A 307 -22.72 -20.45 7.35
N LEU A 308 -23.08 -21.71 7.08
CA LEU A 308 -22.38 -22.57 6.14
C LEU A 308 -22.86 -22.31 4.71
N ASN A 309 -21.94 -22.38 3.75
CA ASN A 309 -22.22 -22.29 2.32
C ASN A 309 -22.93 -20.99 1.89
N VAL A 310 -22.78 -19.91 2.65
CA VAL A 310 -23.29 -18.57 2.33
C VAL A 310 -22.12 -17.59 2.28
N TRP A 311 -22.06 -16.79 1.22
CA TRP A 311 -21.10 -15.69 1.13
C TRP A 311 -21.36 -14.68 2.25
N THR A 312 -20.37 -14.49 3.11
CA THR A 312 -20.40 -13.54 4.21
C THR A 312 -19.19 -12.64 4.10
N HIS A 313 -19.40 -11.33 4.11
CA HIS A 313 -18.30 -10.36 4.10
C HIS A 313 -17.78 -10.17 5.53
N ILE A 314 -16.47 -10.33 5.72
CA ILE A 314 -15.80 -10.20 7.00
C ILE A 314 -14.74 -9.12 6.90
N VAL A 315 -14.74 -8.20 7.87
CA VAL A 315 -13.64 -7.24 8.05
C VAL A 315 -13.13 -7.32 9.48
N GLN A 316 -11.85 -7.63 9.63
CA GLN A 316 -11.13 -7.48 10.88
C GLN A 316 -10.30 -6.20 10.80
N THR A 317 -10.48 -5.28 11.74
CA THR A 317 -9.65 -4.07 11.85
C THR A 317 -8.99 -3.99 13.22
N PHE A 318 -7.83 -3.37 13.28
CA PHE A 318 -7.16 -3.03 14.54
C PHE A 318 -6.53 -1.65 14.46
N SER A 319 -6.69 -0.87 15.53
CA SER A 319 -5.87 0.31 15.82
C SER A 319 -5.63 0.42 17.32
N ILE A 320 -4.61 1.19 17.72
CA ILE A 320 -4.33 1.44 19.14
C ILE A 320 -5.53 2.17 19.79
N GLN A 321 -6.16 3.07 19.04
CA GLN A 321 -7.23 3.93 19.52
C GLN A 321 -8.55 3.18 19.70
N ASN A 322 -8.89 2.29 18.76
CA ASN A 322 -10.20 1.62 18.71
C ASN A 322 -10.15 0.14 19.09
N GLY A 323 -8.96 -0.43 19.30
CA GLY A 323 -8.78 -1.86 19.55
C GLY A 323 -9.10 -2.72 18.33
N LEU A 324 -9.31 -4.02 18.58
CA LEU A 324 -9.73 -4.99 17.58
C LEU A 324 -11.23 -4.85 17.33
N GLN A 325 -11.63 -4.74 16.06
CA GLN A 325 -13.03 -4.72 15.66
C GLN A 325 -13.30 -5.77 14.59
N LEU A 326 -14.48 -6.38 14.66
CA LEU A 326 -14.99 -7.30 13.65
C LEU A 326 -16.27 -6.72 13.04
N TYR A 327 -16.36 -6.72 11.72
CA TYR A 327 -17.55 -6.36 10.96
C TYR A 327 -18.02 -7.57 10.15
N ILE A 328 -19.33 -7.76 10.09
CA ILE A 328 -19.99 -8.82 9.33
C ILE A 328 -21.02 -8.17 8.42
N ASN A 329 -20.94 -8.43 7.11
CA ASN A 329 -21.83 -7.87 6.08
C ASN A 329 -21.98 -6.34 6.20
N GLY A 330 -20.85 -5.66 6.37
CA GLY A 330 -20.80 -4.20 6.45
C GLY A 330 -21.14 -3.60 7.81
N THR A 331 -21.63 -4.40 8.77
CA THR A 331 -22.08 -3.92 10.08
C THR A 331 -21.07 -4.28 11.17
N LEU A 332 -20.78 -3.35 12.09
CA LEU A 332 -19.93 -3.61 13.25
C LEU A 332 -20.57 -4.69 14.14
N TYR A 333 -19.86 -5.80 14.34
CA TYR A 333 -20.29 -6.88 15.22
C TYR A 333 -19.83 -6.62 16.67
N GLN A 334 -18.54 -6.38 16.88
CA GLN A 334 -17.98 -6.18 18.22
C GLN A 334 -16.65 -5.42 18.17
N THR A 335 -16.33 -4.75 19.29
CA THR A 335 -15.02 -4.16 19.58
C THR A 335 -14.42 -4.75 20.86
N VAL A 336 -13.12 -5.03 20.87
CA VAL A 336 -12.35 -5.42 22.05
C VAL A 336 -11.09 -4.58 22.12
N VAL A 337 -10.91 -3.89 23.25
CA VAL A 337 -9.74 -3.04 23.51
C VAL A 337 -8.69 -3.80 24.31
N GLY A 338 -7.42 -3.47 24.10
CA GLY A 338 -6.33 -4.01 24.91
C GLY A 338 -4.99 -3.91 24.20
N ALA A 339 -4.04 -4.71 24.70
CA ALA A 339 -2.65 -4.64 24.26
C ALA A 339 -2.47 -5.21 22.83
N PRO A 340 -1.62 -4.59 22.01
CA PRO A 340 -1.32 -5.03 20.66
C PRO A 340 -0.52 -6.34 20.65
N MET A 341 -0.48 -6.95 19.48
CA MET A 341 0.51 -7.97 19.16
C MET A 341 1.92 -7.37 19.10
N ILE A 342 2.92 -8.10 19.60
CA ILE A 342 4.35 -7.74 19.51
C ILE A 342 5.02 -8.66 18.47
N PRO A 343 5.13 -8.21 17.21
CA PRO A 343 5.77 -8.96 16.13
C PRO A 343 7.31 -8.87 16.13
N PRO A 344 8.00 -9.72 15.35
CA PRO A 344 9.46 -9.85 15.34
C PRO A 344 10.24 -8.75 14.59
N TYR A 345 9.63 -7.61 14.22
CA TYR A 345 10.29 -6.52 13.48
C TYR A 345 10.88 -6.95 12.13
N GLN A 346 10.13 -7.73 11.36
CA GLN A 346 10.55 -8.24 10.05
C GLN A 346 9.36 -8.38 9.09
N SER A 347 9.65 -8.58 7.81
CA SER A 347 8.62 -8.88 6.81
C SER A 347 7.89 -10.17 7.14
N MET A 348 6.56 -10.12 6.97
CA MET A 348 5.66 -11.22 7.27
C MET A 348 5.04 -11.81 6.00
N TYR A 349 4.60 -13.05 6.11
CA TYR A 349 3.73 -13.72 5.17
C TYR A 349 2.30 -13.66 5.66
N VAL A 350 1.35 -13.55 4.73
CA VAL A 350 -0.08 -13.73 4.98
C VAL A 350 -0.53 -14.93 4.17
N SER A 351 -1.29 -15.83 4.76
CA SER A 351 -1.81 -16.97 4.03
C SER A 351 -3.23 -17.33 4.41
N ILE A 352 -3.87 -18.08 3.50
CA ILE A 352 -5.24 -18.54 3.56
C ILE A 352 -5.31 -20.04 3.30
N GLY A 353 -6.18 -20.73 4.04
CA GLY A 353 -6.40 -22.17 3.88
C GLY A 353 -5.50 -22.99 4.81
N SER A 354 -4.63 -23.82 4.25
CA SER A 354 -3.72 -24.65 5.02
C SER A 354 -2.63 -23.82 5.69
N GLN A 355 -2.40 -24.10 6.96
CA GLN A 355 -1.28 -23.54 7.71
C GLN A 355 0.03 -24.31 7.56
N GLN A 356 -0.04 -25.53 7.04
CA GLN A 356 1.10 -26.44 7.01
C GLN A 356 1.77 -26.41 5.63
N MET A 357 2.53 -25.35 5.37
CA MET A 357 3.18 -25.11 4.08
C MET A 357 4.61 -25.68 4.05
N GLY A 358 4.78 -26.88 4.59
CA GLY A 358 6.07 -27.56 4.76
C GLY A 358 6.68 -27.45 6.16
N GLY A 359 6.07 -26.69 7.07
CA GLY A 359 6.50 -26.52 8.46
C GLY A 359 5.63 -27.24 9.49
N SER A 360 5.78 -26.82 10.75
CA SER A 360 4.90 -27.21 11.86
C SER A 360 3.57 -26.44 11.84
N SER A 361 2.55 -26.92 12.56
CA SER A 361 1.31 -26.15 12.71
C SER A 361 1.50 -24.95 13.64
N CYS A 362 0.87 -23.82 13.31
CA CYS A 362 0.80 -22.65 14.17
C CYS A 362 -0.20 -22.88 15.31
N MET A 363 0.30 -23.27 16.48
CA MET A 363 -0.51 -23.58 17.67
C MET A 363 -0.66 -22.37 18.59
N TRP A 364 -1.32 -21.31 18.11
CA TRP A 364 -1.48 -20.07 18.90
C TRP A 364 -2.94 -19.58 18.98
N GLY A 365 -3.35 -19.16 20.18
CA GLY A 365 -4.66 -18.59 20.44
C GLY A 365 -5.77 -19.63 20.54
N THR A 366 -6.98 -19.27 20.10
CA THR A 366 -8.19 -20.09 20.29
C THR A 366 -8.72 -20.74 19.00
N ILE A 367 -8.16 -20.35 17.85
CA ILE A 367 -8.47 -20.96 16.56
C ILE A 367 -7.89 -22.37 16.52
N GLU A 368 -8.66 -23.33 16.00
CA GLU A 368 -8.20 -24.70 15.87
C GLU A 368 -7.08 -24.79 14.83
N PRO A 369 -5.93 -25.44 15.13
CA PRO A 369 -4.83 -25.61 14.20
C PRO A 369 -5.16 -26.67 13.13
N HIS A 370 -6.15 -26.37 12.30
CA HIS A 370 -6.61 -27.18 11.18
C HIS A 370 -6.74 -26.33 9.91
N SER A 371 -6.79 -26.95 8.74
CA SER A 371 -6.96 -26.23 7.47
C SER A 371 -8.41 -25.78 7.29
N TYR A 372 -8.59 -24.53 6.85
CA TYR A 372 -9.92 -24.04 6.45
C TYR A 372 -10.42 -24.75 5.19
N ALA A 373 -11.72 -25.06 5.16
CA ALA A 373 -12.40 -25.57 3.98
C ALA A 373 -13.55 -24.64 3.59
N GLY A 374 -13.44 -24.02 2.42
CA GLY A 374 -14.42 -23.07 1.90
C GLY A 374 -13.84 -22.20 0.81
N ALA A 375 -14.68 -21.31 0.27
CA ALA A 375 -14.25 -20.36 -0.73
C ALA A 375 -13.91 -19.00 -0.11
N VAL A 376 -13.00 -18.27 -0.76
CA VAL A 376 -12.59 -16.91 -0.42
C VAL A 376 -12.52 -16.08 -1.68
N ASP A 377 -12.99 -14.85 -1.56
CA ASP A 377 -13.06 -13.88 -2.65
C ASP A 377 -12.70 -12.47 -2.14
N GLU A 378 -12.22 -11.61 -3.04
CA GLU A 378 -12.09 -10.17 -2.82
C GLU A 378 -11.21 -9.78 -1.60
N LEU A 379 -10.09 -10.48 -1.38
CA LEU A 379 -9.18 -10.26 -0.25
C LEU A 379 -8.49 -8.89 -0.36
N ARG A 380 -8.66 -8.03 0.65
CA ARG A 380 -7.99 -6.73 0.77
C ARG A 380 -7.26 -6.63 2.11
N ILE A 381 -6.04 -6.11 2.06
CA ILE A 381 -5.19 -5.92 3.24
C ILE A 381 -4.70 -4.48 3.27
N TYR A 382 -4.95 -3.78 4.38
CA TYR A 382 -4.60 -2.38 4.59
C TYR A 382 -3.62 -2.20 5.74
N ASN A 383 -2.74 -1.21 5.64
CA ASN A 383 -1.82 -0.78 6.71
C ASN A 383 -2.47 0.20 7.71
N ARG A 384 -3.80 0.28 7.73
CA ARG A 384 -4.57 1.14 8.61
C ARG A 384 -5.90 0.52 8.97
N GLN A 385 -6.55 1.10 9.97
CA GLN A 385 -7.98 0.88 10.17
C GLN A 385 -8.77 1.60 9.07
N ILE A 386 -9.59 0.85 8.32
CA ILE A 386 -10.54 1.42 7.36
C ILE A 386 -11.81 1.88 8.07
N THR A 387 -12.45 2.90 7.50
CA THR A 387 -13.67 3.51 8.06
C THR A 387 -14.91 2.68 7.77
N THR A 388 -15.98 2.93 8.53
CA THR A 388 -17.29 2.29 8.29
C THR A 388 -17.84 2.59 6.89
N ALA A 389 -17.59 3.78 6.35
CA ALA A 389 -17.98 4.13 4.99
C ALA A 389 -17.22 3.31 3.93
N GLU A 390 -15.92 3.10 4.12
CA GLU A 390 -15.12 2.24 3.23
C GLU A 390 -15.56 0.78 3.32
N ILE A 391 -15.86 0.29 4.53
CA ILE A 391 -16.40 -1.05 4.75
C ILE A 391 -17.74 -1.22 4.02
N ALA A 392 -18.62 -0.22 4.08
CA ALA A 392 -19.89 -0.26 3.36
C ALA A 392 -19.70 -0.38 1.83
N ILE A 393 -18.70 0.31 1.27
CA ILE A 393 -18.39 0.26 -0.18
C ILE A 393 -17.91 -1.13 -0.61
N ILE A 394 -17.06 -1.80 0.18
CA ILE A 394 -16.49 -3.10 -0.20
C ILE A 394 -17.39 -4.30 0.20
N SER A 395 -18.45 -4.06 0.98
CA SER A 395 -19.37 -5.09 1.47
C SER A 395 -20.69 -5.16 0.71
N SER A 396 -20.97 -4.21 -0.19
CA SER A 396 -22.08 -4.27 -1.14
C SER A 396 -21.75 -5.22 -2.29
#